data_AF-A0A7L4R536-F1
#
_entry.id   AF-A0A7L4R536-F1
#
_cell.length_a   1.000
_cell.length_b   1.000
_cell.length_c   1.000
_cell.angle_alpha   90.00
_cell.angle_beta   90.00
_cell.angle_gamma   90.00
#
_symmetry.space_group_name_H-M   'P 1'
#
loop_
_entity.id
_entity.type
_entity.pdbx_description
1 polymer ?
#
loop_
_entity_poly.entity_id
_entity_poly.type
_entity_poly.pdbx_seq_one_letter_code
_entity_poly.pdbx_strand_id
1 'polypeptide(L)'
;MVTREIEDTGSRQPRMAATWNMNQFFTEVATRPGEYAANLLRHYNLRQEDLSPEAILGGLYSEDPIVRIGAIMVCGTIFDPIPNRQIMEKIMGLLFDPEEAIVRSEALYALSKMPLSDVQAAYPGLPSVLTKLLSESSNPYILTGAIELLLRLEVPSGMAVPELLNLLEKSEDPQVRGRAAYALGWIGGATVLNSLRWLGGRETNEDVRAEISNSIERISSIASIVPRRTQE
;
A
#
# COMPACT_ATOMS: atom_id res chain seq x y z
N MET A 1 52.38 37.28 -22.60
CA MET A 1 51.21 37.48 -21.73
C MET A 1 50.00 36.94 -22.47
N VAL A 2 49.55 35.76 -22.06
CA VAL A 2 48.41 35.02 -22.62
C VAL A 2 47.33 35.06 -21.56
N THR A 3 46.15 35.55 -21.89
CA THR A 3 44.90 35.18 -21.22
C THR A 3 43.83 35.05 -22.30
N ARG A 4 43.67 33.83 -22.83
CA ARG A 4 42.43 33.41 -23.49
C ARG A 4 41.49 32.96 -22.36
N GLU A 5 40.34 33.62 -22.29
CA GLU A 5 39.18 33.13 -21.55
C GLU A 5 38.84 31.73 -22.06
N ILE A 6 38.87 30.76 -21.15
CA ILE A 6 38.27 29.45 -21.38
C ILE A 6 36.80 29.63 -21.00
N GLU A 7 35.96 29.80 -22.02
CA GLU A 7 34.52 29.57 -21.85
C GLU A 7 34.33 28.10 -21.48
N ASP A 8 34.02 27.86 -20.20
CA ASP A 8 33.49 26.59 -19.71
C ASP A 8 32.08 26.41 -20.26
N THR A 9 31.99 26.00 -21.53
CA THR A 9 30.77 25.43 -22.07
C THR A 9 30.62 24.05 -21.47
N GLY A 10 30.07 23.99 -20.24
CA GLY A 10 29.67 22.75 -19.59
C GLY A 10 28.85 21.92 -20.57
N SER A 11 29.51 20.93 -21.15
CA SER A 11 28.97 20.04 -22.16
C SER A 11 27.94 19.15 -21.48
N ARG A 12 26.68 19.62 -21.46
CA ARG A 12 25.52 18.78 -21.12
C ARG A 12 25.58 17.57 -22.04
N GLN A 13 25.80 16.40 -21.45
CA GLN A 13 25.78 15.14 -22.20
C GLN A 13 24.52 15.09 -23.07
N PRO A 14 24.63 14.68 -24.35
CA PRO A 14 23.48 14.61 -25.23
C PRO A 14 22.40 13.74 -24.58
N ARG A 15 21.12 14.20 -24.60
CA ARG A 15 20.01 13.33 -24.21
C ARG A 15 20.12 12.06 -25.05
N MET A 16 20.13 10.89 -24.42
CA MET A 16 20.06 9.62 -25.13
C MET A 16 18.64 9.42 -25.68
N ALA A 17 18.24 10.32 -26.59
CA ALA A 17 16.93 10.37 -27.21
C ALA A 17 16.98 9.59 -28.54
N ALA A 18 16.69 8.29 -28.48
CA ALA A 18 16.18 7.50 -29.60
C ALA A 18 15.79 6.06 -29.22
N THR A 19 16.41 5.45 -28.20
CA THR A 19 16.18 4.04 -27.83
C THR A 19 16.24 3.85 -26.32
N TRP A 20 15.56 4.71 -25.58
CA TRP A 20 15.62 4.67 -24.14
C TRP A 20 14.60 3.67 -23.59
N ASN A 21 15.07 2.60 -22.93
CA ASN A 21 14.24 1.52 -22.44
C ASN A 21 13.75 1.85 -21.03
N MET A 22 12.55 2.43 -20.93
CA MET A 22 11.94 2.73 -19.63
C MET A 22 11.85 1.49 -18.73
N ASN A 23 11.75 0.28 -19.31
CA ASN A 23 11.77 -0.94 -18.52
C ASN A 23 13.12 -1.15 -17.83
N GLN A 24 14.25 -0.82 -18.46
CA GLN A 24 15.56 -0.86 -17.78
C GLN A 24 15.62 0.12 -16.61
N PHE A 25 15.06 1.32 -16.76
CA PHE A 25 14.98 2.26 -15.65
C PHE A 25 14.14 1.71 -14.50
N PHE A 26 12.96 1.16 -14.79
CA PHE A 26 12.15 0.51 -13.76
C PHE A 26 12.89 -0.68 -13.11
N THR A 27 13.60 -1.50 -13.89
CA THR A 27 14.44 -2.57 -13.35
C THR A 27 15.50 -2.04 -12.38
N GLU A 28 16.16 -0.93 -12.71
CA GLU A 28 17.18 -0.31 -11.85
C GLU A 28 16.55 0.29 -10.58
N VAL A 29 15.37 0.91 -10.68
CA VAL A 29 14.58 1.36 -9.52
C VAL A 29 14.24 0.19 -8.59
N ALA A 30 13.85 -0.95 -9.14
CA ALA A 30 13.44 -2.12 -8.36
C ALA A 30 14.63 -2.84 -7.70
N THR A 31 15.83 -2.79 -8.28
CA THR A 31 16.96 -3.63 -7.88
C THR A 31 18.04 -2.90 -7.09
N ARG A 32 17.98 -1.57 -6.99
CA ARG A 32 18.96 -0.77 -6.24
C ARG A 32 18.39 -0.24 -4.92
N PRO A 33 18.54 -1.00 -3.80
CA PRO A 33 18.08 -0.56 -2.50
C PRO A 33 18.83 0.73 -2.06
N GLY A 34 18.08 1.76 -1.68
CA GLY A 34 18.60 3.01 -1.14
C GLY A 34 18.81 4.15 -2.14
N GLU A 35 18.74 3.87 -3.46
CA GLU A 35 18.70 4.92 -4.48
C GLU A 35 17.24 5.26 -4.81
N TYR A 36 16.77 6.40 -4.30
CA TYR A 36 15.44 6.91 -4.64
C TYR A 36 15.33 7.10 -6.17
N ALA A 37 14.16 6.82 -6.74
CA ALA A 37 13.91 6.96 -8.18
C ALA A 37 14.32 8.33 -8.74
N ALA A 38 14.24 9.40 -7.93
CA ALA A 38 14.72 10.74 -8.29
C ALA A 38 16.24 10.82 -8.53
N ASN A 39 17.04 10.05 -7.77
CA ASN A 39 18.49 9.97 -7.97
C ASN A 39 18.82 9.21 -9.25
N LEU A 40 18.08 8.13 -9.53
CA LEU A 40 18.21 7.38 -10.78
C LEU A 40 17.84 8.25 -11.97
N LEU A 41 16.79 9.08 -11.87
CA LEU A 41 16.48 10.06 -12.93
C LEU A 41 17.72 10.91 -13.26
N ARG A 42 18.39 11.47 -12.25
CA ARG A 42 19.60 12.28 -12.47
C ARG A 42 20.76 11.46 -13.04
N HIS A 43 20.99 10.25 -12.52
CA HIS A 43 22.07 9.36 -12.97
C HIS A 43 21.93 9.02 -14.46
N TYR A 44 20.70 8.77 -14.91
CA TYR A 44 20.41 8.48 -16.32
C TYR A 44 20.12 9.73 -17.17
N ASN A 45 20.34 10.94 -16.63
CA ASN A 45 20.09 12.23 -17.30
C ASN A 45 18.64 12.39 -17.80
N LEU A 46 17.71 11.87 -17.03
CA LEU A 46 16.27 11.94 -17.23
C LEU A 46 15.65 13.05 -16.41
N ARG A 47 14.47 13.45 -16.84
CA ARG A 47 13.64 14.46 -16.21
C ARG A 47 12.31 13.85 -15.82
N GLN A 48 11.60 14.49 -14.90
CA GLN A 48 10.26 14.07 -14.54
C GLN A 48 9.31 14.05 -15.75
N GLU A 49 9.49 14.96 -16.72
CA GLU A 49 8.73 14.99 -17.98
C GLU A 49 8.90 13.72 -18.83
N ASP A 50 9.99 12.96 -18.64
CA ASP A 50 10.22 11.69 -19.35
C ASP A 50 9.40 10.53 -18.75
N LEU A 51 8.87 10.68 -17.52
CA LEU A 51 7.92 9.76 -16.90
C LEU A 51 6.50 10.08 -17.38
N SER A 52 6.24 9.93 -18.68
CA SER A 52 4.90 10.14 -19.21
C SER A 52 3.93 9.07 -18.69
N PRO A 53 2.62 9.35 -18.65
CA PRO A 53 1.63 8.34 -18.28
C PRO A 53 1.71 7.06 -19.12
N GLU A 54 2.01 7.18 -20.41
CA GLU A 54 2.19 6.04 -21.33
C GLU A 54 3.39 5.20 -20.92
N ALA A 55 4.50 5.82 -20.51
CA ALA A 55 5.69 5.12 -20.06
C ALA A 55 5.45 4.38 -18.74
N ILE A 56 4.74 5.03 -17.80
CA ILE A 56 4.32 4.40 -16.53
C ILE A 56 3.39 3.22 -16.81
N LEU A 57 2.37 3.40 -17.65
CA LEU A 57 1.48 2.30 -18.04
C LEU A 57 2.27 1.15 -18.68
N GLY A 58 3.19 1.44 -19.60
CA GLY A 58 4.06 0.42 -20.21
C GLY A 58 4.80 -0.42 -19.17
N GLY A 59 5.35 0.22 -18.12
CA GLY A 59 6.01 -0.49 -17.02
C GLY A 59 5.05 -1.30 -16.15
N LEU A 60 3.91 -0.73 -15.77
CA LEU A 60 2.90 -1.40 -14.95
C LEU A 60 2.27 -2.62 -15.66
N TYR A 61 2.18 -2.59 -16.99
CA TYR A 61 1.68 -3.70 -17.82
C TYR A 61 2.77 -4.68 -18.27
N SER A 62 4.03 -4.48 -17.86
CA SER A 62 5.13 -5.37 -18.22
C SER A 62 4.88 -6.81 -17.78
N GLU A 63 5.23 -7.77 -18.66
CA GLU A 63 5.28 -9.19 -18.32
C GLU A 63 6.38 -9.49 -17.29
N ASP A 64 7.45 -8.68 -17.27
CA ASP A 64 8.51 -8.80 -16.27
C ASP A 64 8.06 -8.18 -14.93
N PRO A 65 7.95 -8.97 -13.84
CA PRO A 65 7.54 -8.47 -12.54
C PRO A 65 8.50 -7.43 -11.95
N ILE A 66 9.80 -7.49 -12.26
CA ILE A 66 10.79 -6.52 -11.75
C ILE A 66 10.50 -5.14 -12.35
N VAL A 67 10.11 -5.10 -13.63
CA VAL A 67 9.70 -3.86 -14.29
C VAL A 67 8.40 -3.33 -13.67
N ARG A 68 7.43 -4.21 -13.37
CA ARG A 68 6.19 -3.81 -12.67
C ARG A 68 6.50 -3.18 -11.30
N ILE A 69 7.36 -3.82 -10.51
CA ILE A 69 7.81 -3.33 -9.20
C ILE A 69 8.41 -1.93 -9.34
N GLY A 70 9.34 -1.74 -10.28
CA GLY A 70 9.97 -0.44 -10.50
C GLY A 70 8.98 0.66 -10.89
N ALA A 71 8.02 0.33 -11.75
CA ALA A 71 6.97 1.28 -12.14
C ALA A 71 6.05 1.64 -10.97
N ILE A 72 5.69 0.68 -10.11
CA ILE A 72 4.92 0.93 -8.89
C ILE A 72 5.70 1.82 -7.92
N MET A 73 6.99 1.53 -7.69
CA MET A 73 7.87 2.34 -6.83
C MET A 73 7.94 3.79 -7.30
N VAL A 74 8.03 4.01 -8.62
CA VAL A 74 8.00 5.35 -9.22
C VAL A 74 6.69 6.07 -8.88
N CYS A 75 5.54 5.40 -8.99
CA CYS A 75 4.23 5.95 -8.62
C CYS A 75 4.09 6.25 -7.12
N GLY A 76 4.76 5.47 -6.26
CA GLY A 76 4.74 5.69 -4.82
C GLY A 76 5.68 6.80 -4.33
N THR A 77 6.57 7.32 -5.20
CA THR A 77 7.67 8.20 -4.77
C THR A 77 7.77 9.51 -5.53
N ILE A 78 7.76 9.49 -6.87
CA ILE A 78 8.13 10.66 -7.69
C ILE A 78 7.11 11.00 -8.77
N PHE A 79 6.27 10.05 -9.17
CA PHE A 79 5.22 10.26 -10.15
C PHE A 79 3.88 10.25 -9.41
N ASP A 80 3.09 11.33 -9.52
CA ASP A 80 1.74 11.37 -8.93
C ASP A 80 0.75 10.64 -9.87
N PRO A 81 0.27 9.44 -9.50
CA PRO A 81 -0.63 8.68 -10.36
C PRO A 81 -2.09 9.10 -10.20
N ILE A 82 -2.46 9.85 -9.16
CA ILE A 82 -3.86 10.12 -8.79
C ILE A 82 -4.65 10.81 -9.92
N PRO A 83 -4.09 11.78 -10.66
CA PRO A 83 -4.81 12.39 -11.79
C PRO A 83 -5.07 11.42 -12.95
N ASN A 84 -4.34 10.30 -13.04
CA ASN A 84 -4.46 9.33 -14.12
C ASN A 84 -5.26 8.09 -13.68
N ARG A 85 -6.51 8.05 -14.12
CA ARG A 85 -7.43 6.94 -13.83
C ARG A 85 -6.92 5.57 -14.23
N GLN A 86 -6.31 5.44 -15.41
CA GLN A 86 -5.86 4.14 -15.91
C GLN A 86 -4.68 3.61 -15.10
N ILE A 87 -3.74 4.48 -14.72
CA ILE A 87 -2.60 4.12 -13.87
C ILE A 87 -3.09 3.62 -12.52
N MET A 88 -4.01 4.34 -11.89
CA MET A 88 -4.58 3.94 -10.61
C MET A 88 -5.39 2.65 -10.71
N GLU A 89 -6.23 2.49 -11.73
CA GLU A 89 -6.95 1.23 -11.98
C GLU A 89 -5.96 0.05 -12.13
N LYS A 90 -4.83 0.28 -12.81
CA LYS A 90 -3.78 -0.72 -12.94
C LYS A 90 -3.08 -1.01 -11.60
N ILE A 91 -2.73 -0.01 -10.80
CA ILE A 91 -2.15 -0.20 -9.45
C ILE A 91 -3.12 -1.02 -8.56
N MET A 92 -4.41 -0.71 -8.60
CA MET A 92 -5.43 -1.49 -7.86
C MET A 92 -5.49 -2.94 -8.35
N GLY A 93 -5.38 -3.18 -9.66
CA GLY A 93 -5.30 -4.52 -10.22
C GLY A 93 -4.03 -5.29 -9.78
N LEU A 94 -2.91 -4.59 -9.63
CA LEU A 94 -1.63 -5.18 -9.19
C LEU A 94 -1.61 -5.58 -7.72
N LEU A 95 -2.61 -5.16 -6.92
CA LEU A 95 -2.86 -5.75 -5.59
C LEU A 95 -3.21 -7.24 -5.67
N PHE A 96 -3.66 -7.73 -6.84
CA PHE A 96 -3.96 -9.13 -7.13
C PHE A 96 -3.03 -9.69 -8.20
N ASP A 97 -1.80 -9.17 -8.29
CA ASP A 97 -0.82 -9.69 -9.25
C ASP A 97 -0.68 -11.22 -9.10
N PRO A 98 -0.92 -11.98 -10.18
CA PRO A 98 -1.05 -13.43 -10.10
C PRO A 98 0.31 -14.13 -9.95
N GLU A 99 1.40 -13.47 -10.32
CA GLU A 99 2.72 -14.07 -10.39
C GLU A 99 3.49 -13.83 -9.10
N GLU A 100 3.53 -12.58 -8.63
CA GLU A 100 4.52 -12.17 -7.64
C GLU A 100 3.93 -11.48 -6.41
N ALA A 101 4.20 -12.04 -5.24
CA ALA A 101 3.83 -11.43 -3.96
C ALA A 101 4.50 -10.08 -3.75
N ILE A 102 5.73 -9.91 -4.26
CA ILE A 102 6.48 -8.66 -4.15
C ILE A 102 5.76 -7.53 -4.91
N VAL A 103 5.19 -7.82 -6.08
CA VAL A 103 4.39 -6.84 -6.84
C VAL A 103 3.17 -6.39 -6.02
N ARG A 104 2.46 -7.33 -5.40
CA ARG A 104 1.29 -7.02 -4.55
C ARG A 104 1.68 -6.19 -3.33
N SER A 105 2.77 -6.53 -2.66
CA SER A 105 3.25 -5.76 -1.49
C SER A 105 3.71 -4.37 -1.88
N GLU A 106 4.36 -4.23 -3.05
CA GLU A 106 4.81 -2.93 -3.53
C GLU A 106 3.62 -2.05 -3.92
N ALA A 107 2.57 -2.62 -4.52
CA ALA A 107 1.33 -1.91 -4.81
C ALA A 107 0.66 -1.39 -3.52
N LEU A 108 0.57 -2.22 -2.47
CA LEU A 108 0.11 -1.79 -1.15
C LEU A 108 0.97 -0.67 -0.59
N TYR A 109 2.29 -0.82 -0.64
CA TYR A 109 3.24 0.15 -0.10
C TYR A 109 3.13 1.49 -0.84
N ALA A 110 3.09 1.49 -2.16
CA ALA A 110 2.94 2.70 -2.97
C ALA A 110 1.64 3.45 -2.65
N LEU A 111 0.50 2.75 -2.58
CA LEU A 111 -0.77 3.36 -2.16
C LEU A 111 -0.65 3.99 -0.77
N SER A 112 0.05 3.32 0.15
CA SER A 112 0.29 3.81 1.50
C SER A 112 1.17 5.07 1.57
N LYS A 113 1.93 5.39 0.52
CA LYS A 113 2.77 6.60 0.42
C LYS A 113 2.05 7.79 -0.19
N MET A 114 0.90 7.56 -0.82
CA MET A 114 0.09 8.61 -1.42
C MET A 114 -0.74 9.35 -0.34
N PRO A 115 -1.19 10.58 -0.62
CA PRO A 115 -2.18 11.26 0.21
C PRO A 115 -3.50 10.48 0.20
N LEU A 116 -3.76 9.71 1.27
CA LEU A 116 -4.89 8.77 1.30
C LEU A 116 -6.26 9.46 1.20
N SER A 117 -6.39 10.72 1.64
CA SER A 117 -7.58 11.54 1.40
C SER A 117 -7.90 11.69 -0.08
N ASP A 118 -6.86 11.91 -0.88
CA ASP A 118 -6.97 12.19 -2.31
C ASP A 118 -7.20 10.88 -3.07
N VAL A 119 -6.51 9.81 -2.66
CA VAL A 119 -6.77 8.45 -3.15
C VAL A 119 -8.21 8.04 -2.87
N GLN A 120 -8.72 8.28 -1.67
CA GLN A 120 -10.09 7.92 -1.29
C GLN A 120 -11.13 8.76 -2.05
N ALA A 121 -10.86 10.06 -2.26
CA ALA A 121 -11.72 10.93 -3.05
C ALA A 121 -11.78 10.51 -4.53
N ALA A 122 -10.63 10.16 -5.12
CA ALA A 122 -10.55 9.72 -6.51
C ALA A 122 -11.01 8.26 -6.72
N TYR A 123 -10.83 7.40 -5.70
CA TYR A 123 -11.07 5.96 -5.75
C TYR A 123 -11.81 5.46 -4.50
N PRO A 124 -13.11 5.80 -4.35
CA PRO A 124 -13.92 5.38 -3.20
C PRO A 124 -14.10 3.85 -3.12
N GLY A 125 -13.76 3.11 -4.18
CA GLY A 125 -13.80 1.65 -4.21
C GLY A 125 -12.61 0.95 -3.51
N LEU A 126 -11.54 1.67 -3.16
CA LEU A 126 -10.33 1.08 -2.54
C LEU A 126 -10.65 0.21 -1.31
N PRO A 127 -11.53 0.60 -0.36
CA PRO A 127 -11.88 -0.27 0.76
C PRO A 127 -12.45 -1.63 0.33
N SER A 128 -13.28 -1.66 -0.72
CA SER A 128 -13.84 -2.92 -1.25
C SER A 128 -12.76 -3.80 -1.86
N VAL A 129 -11.80 -3.18 -2.56
CA VAL A 129 -10.65 -3.87 -3.15
C VAL A 129 -9.77 -4.49 -2.06
N LEU A 130 -9.51 -3.77 -0.97
CA LEU A 130 -8.73 -4.28 0.16
C LEU A 130 -9.47 -5.37 0.93
N THR A 131 -10.79 -5.24 1.17
CA THR A 131 -11.59 -6.31 1.77
C THR A 131 -11.55 -7.58 0.93
N LYS A 132 -11.66 -7.46 -0.40
CA LYS A 132 -11.50 -8.60 -1.31
C LYS A 132 -10.12 -9.24 -1.16
N LEU A 133 -9.06 -8.44 -1.07
CA LEU A 133 -7.69 -8.92 -0.87
C LEU A 133 -7.53 -9.71 0.44
N LEU A 134 -8.21 -9.31 1.53
CA LEU A 134 -8.24 -10.07 2.78
C LEU A 134 -8.84 -11.46 2.63
N SER A 135 -9.80 -11.63 1.71
CA SER A 135 -10.49 -12.90 1.48
C SER A 135 -9.79 -13.83 0.50
N GLU A 136 -8.99 -13.29 -0.42
CA GLU A 136 -8.36 -14.04 -1.51
C GLU A 136 -6.87 -14.33 -1.28
N SER A 137 -6.20 -13.57 -0.39
CA SER A 137 -4.79 -13.78 -0.09
C SER A 137 -4.58 -14.75 1.07
N SER A 138 -3.55 -15.58 0.96
CA SER A 138 -3.00 -16.37 2.08
C SER A 138 -1.63 -15.88 2.53
N ASN A 139 -1.08 -14.83 1.89
CA ASN A 139 0.26 -14.34 2.20
C ASN A 139 0.19 -13.36 3.40
N PRO A 140 0.89 -13.65 4.53
CA PRO A 140 0.84 -12.80 5.72
C PRO A 140 1.22 -11.34 5.49
N TYR A 141 2.21 -11.07 4.64
CA TYR A 141 2.65 -9.71 4.34
C TYR A 141 1.58 -8.92 3.57
N ILE A 142 0.87 -9.59 2.67
CA ILE A 142 -0.22 -8.97 1.90
C ILE A 142 -1.42 -8.69 2.79
N LEU A 143 -1.79 -9.66 3.62
CA LEU A 143 -2.89 -9.53 4.57
C LEU A 143 -2.63 -8.41 5.57
N THR A 144 -1.45 -8.39 6.21
CA THR A 144 -1.09 -7.33 7.18
C THR A 144 -1.04 -5.95 6.52
N GLY A 145 -0.46 -5.82 5.33
CA GLY A 145 -0.44 -4.55 4.59
C GLY A 145 -1.83 -4.06 4.20
N ALA A 146 -2.73 -4.97 3.79
CA ALA A 146 -4.13 -4.63 3.48
C ALA A 146 -4.90 -4.15 4.73
N ILE A 147 -4.71 -4.83 5.87
CA ILE A 147 -5.29 -4.42 7.16
C ILE A 147 -4.80 -3.03 7.56
N GLU A 148 -3.49 -2.77 7.45
CA GLU A 148 -2.90 -1.48 7.81
C GLU A 148 -3.43 -0.36 6.92
N LEU A 149 -3.54 -0.59 5.61
CA LEU A 149 -4.07 0.40 4.69
C LEU A 149 -5.56 0.68 4.95
N LEU A 150 -6.36 -0.35 5.24
CA LEU A 150 -7.77 -0.19 5.64
C LEU A 150 -7.93 0.70 6.88
N LEU A 151 -7.08 0.50 7.90
CA LEU A 151 -7.12 1.31 9.12
C LEU A 151 -6.73 2.76 8.86
N ARG A 152 -5.70 2.99 8.04
CA ARG A 152 -5.25 4.34 7.70
C ARG A 152 -6.23 5.13 6.85
N LEU A 153 -7.12 4.46 6.12
CA LEU A 153 -8.20 5.11 5.38
C LEU A 153 -9.32 5.61 6.30
N GLU A 154 -9.30 5.29 7.60
CA GLU A 154 -10.32 5.68 8.59
C GLU A 154 -11.77 5.36 8.15
N VAL A 155 -11.94 4.42 7.23
CA VAL A 155 -13.26 4.08 6.69
C VAL A 155 -14.09 3.46 7.80
N PRO A 156 -15.39 3.80 7.96
CA PRO A 156 -16.31 3.09 8.87
C PRO A 156 -16.37 1.61 8.48
N SER A 157 -15.55 0.81 9.16
CA SER A 157 -14.98 -0.41 8.62
C SER A 157 -15.83 -1.64 8.90
N GLY A 158 -17.14 -1.43 9.10
CA GLY A 158 -18.11 -2.51 9.23
C GLY A 158 -18.05 -3.50 8.06
N MET A 159 -17.65 -3.02 6.87
CA MET A 159 -17.55 -3.86 5.68
C MET A 159 -16.42 -4.89 5.72
N ALA A 160 -15.35 -4.67 6.49
CA ALA A 160 -14.22 -5.60 6.59
C ALA A 160 -14.32 -6.50 7.84
N VAL A 161 -15.31 -6.26 8.70
CA VAL A 161 -15.50 -7.04 9.94
C VAL A 161 -15.61 -8.54 9.67
N PRO A 162 -16.39 -9.04 8.69
CA PRO A 162 -16.47 -10.47 8.42
C PRO A 162 -15.11 -11.09 8.07
N GLU A 163 -14.34 -10.43 7.20
CA GLU A 163 -13.04 -10.91 6.73
C GLU A 163 -12.00 -10.84 7.85
N LEU A 164 -11.97 -9.76 8.64
CA LEU A 164 -11.06 -9.63 9.78
C LEU A 164 -11.37 -10.66 10.86
N LEU A 165 -12.64 -10.95 11.15
CA LEU A 165 -13.02 -12.01 12.07
C LEU A 165 -12.60 -13.38 11.55
N ASN A 166 -12.77 -13.63 10.25
CA ASN A 166 -12.32 -14.86 9.63
C ASN A 166 -10.79 -15.02 9.72
N LEU A 167 -10.02 -13.95 9.49
CA LEU A 167 -8.56 -13.96 9.66
C LEU A 167 -8.16 -14.21 11.12
N LEU A 168 -8.80 -13.56 12.08
CA LEU A 168 -8.55 -13.79 13.51
C LEU A 168 -8.87 -15.23 13.93
N GLU A 169 -9.89 -15.85 13.34
CA GLU A 169 -10.27 -17.23 13.70
C GLU A 169 -9.38 -18.28 13.02
N LYS A 170 -9.05 -18.08 11.73
CA LYS A 170 -8.57 -19.17 10.87
C LYS A 170 -7.15 -18.98 10.33
N SER A 171 -6.57 -17.80 10.43
CA SER A 171 -5.18 -17.61 9.96
C SER A 171 -4.23 -18.44 10.81
N GLU A 172 -3.36 -19.21 10.16
CA GLU A 172 -2.31 -19.97 10.85
C GLU A 172 -1.23 -19.03 11.42
N ASP A 173 -1.00 -17.89 10.76
CA ASP A 173 -0.02 -16.90 11.14
C ASP A 173 -0.53 -16.04 12.32
N PRO A 174 0.15 -16.07 13.49
CA PRO A 174 -0.24 -15.28 14.66
C PRO A 174 -0.13 -13.76 14.44
N GLN A 175 0.80 -13.29 13.61
CA GLN A 175 0.93 -11.86 13.30
C GLN A 175 -0.30 -11.36 12.54
N VAL A 176 -0.80 -12.15 11.58
CA VAL A 176 -2.06 -11.85 10.87
C VAL A 176 -3.24 -11.82 11.85
N ARG A 177 -3.35 -12.84 12.73
CA ARG A 177 -4.42 -12.86 13.74
C ARG A 177 -4.36 -11.65 14.66
N GLY A 178 -3.18 -11.33 15.20
CA GLY A 178 -2.97 -10.15 16.05
C GLY A 178 -3.33 -8.85 15.33
N ARG A 179 -2.90 -8.68 14.07
CA ARG A 179 -3.28 -7.49 13.28
C ARG A 179 -4.78 -7.40 13.01
N ALA A 180 -5.44 -8.53 12.76
CA ALA A 180 -6.89 -8.56 12.60
C ALA A 180 -7.62 -8.16 13.90
N ALA A 181 -7.18 -8.68 15.05
CA ALA A 181 -7.70 -8.29 16.36
C ALA A 181 -7.53 -6.78 16.61
N TYR A 182 -6.31 -6.26 16.40
CA TYR A 182 -6.01 -4.83 16.51
C TYR A 182 -6.96 -3.99 15.66
N ALA A 183 -7.13 -4.37 14.38
CA ALA A 183 -8.01 -3.65 13.47
C ALA A 183 -9.46 -3.66 13.96
N LEU A 184 -9.98 -4.82 14.34
CA LEU A 184 -11.30 -4.96 14.94
C LEU A 184 -11.49 -4.08 16.18
N GLY A 185 -10.45 -3.92 17.01
CA GLY A 185 -10.45 -2.98 18.15
C GLY A 185 -10.71 -1.52 17.76
N TRP A 186 -10.17 -1.08 16.63
CA TRP A 186 -10.40 0.28 16.09
C TRP A 186 -11.77 0.43 15.45
N ILE A 187 -12.27 -0.62 14.78
CA ILE A 187 -13.62 -0.63 14.19
C ILE A 187 -14.68 -0.55 15.29
N GLY A 188 -14.53 -1.38 16.31
CA GLY A 188 -15.43 -1.49 17.44
C GLY A 188 -16.86 -1.91 17.10
N GLY A 189 -17.77 -1.57 18.01
CA GLY A 189 -19.17 -2.00 17.96
C GLY A 189 -19.45 -3.27 18.75
N ALA A 190 -20.72 -3.45 19.13
CA ALA A 190 -21.15 -4.55 20.00
C ALA A 190 -20.90 -5.93 19.38
N THR A 191 -21.10 -6.07 18.07
CA THR A 191 -20.84 -7.32 17.33
C THR A 191 -19.37 -7.70 17.42
N VAL A 192 -18.46 -6.76 17.16
CA VAL A 192 -17.01 -6.99 17.23
C VAL A 192 -16.60 -7.35 18.66
N LEU A 193 -17.11 -6.62 19.67
CA LEU A 193 -16.82 -6.89 21.08
C LEU A 193 -17.18 -8.33 21.48
N ASN A 194 -18.36 -8.79 21.08
CA ASN A 194 -18.81 -10.16 21.39
C ASN A 194 -17.94 -11.21 20.69
N SER A 195 -17.59 -11.00 19.42
CA SER A 195 -16.73 -11.91 18.68
C SER A 195 -15.31 -11.97 19.25
N LEU A 196 -14.72 -10.83 19.62
CA LEU A 196 -13.40 -10.77 20.26
C LEU A 196 -13.38 -11.53 21.59
N ARG A 197 -14.43 -11.41 22.42
CA ARG A 197 -14.54 -12.19 23.67
C ARG A 197 -14.61 -13.69 23.41
N TRP A 198 -15.40 -14.09 22.41
CA TRP A 198 -15.54 -15.50 22.05
C TRP A 198 -14.23 -16.08 21.50
N LEU A 199 -13.57 -15.39 20.56
CA LEU A 199 -12.30 -15.80 19.95
C LEU A 199 -11.16 -15.77 20.97
N GLY A 200 -11.08 -14.75 21.83
CA GLY A 200 -10.04 -14.63 22.85
C GLY A 200 -10.03 -15.77 23.89
N GLY A 201 -11.18 -16.39 24.15
CA GLY A 201 -11.28 -17.59 24.99
C GLY A 201 -10.70 -18.85 24.34
N ARG A 202 -10.44 -18.82 23.03
CA ARG A 202 -9.97 -19.96 22.21
C ARG A 202 -8.57 -19.72 21.63
N GLU A 203 -8.13 -18.47 21.55
CA GLU A 203 -6.78 -18.12 21.12
C GLU A 203 -5.75 -18.76 22.04
N THR A 204 -4.70 -19.32 21.45
CA THR A 204 -3.64 -20.04 22.16
C THR A 204 -2.35 -19.25 22.23
N ASN A 205 -2.07 -18.41 21.23
CA ASN A 205 -0.91 -17.53 21.19
C ASN A 205 -1.08 -16.38 22.18
N GLU A 206 -0.07 -16.17 23.04
CA GLU A 206 -0.13 -15.16 24.11
C GLU A 206 -0.16 -13.74 23.58
N ASP A 207 0.64 -13.43 22.54
CA ASP A 207 0.68 -12.09 21.93
C ASP A 207 -0.66 -11.73 21.28
N VAL A 208 -1.26 -12.68 20.56
CA VAL A 208 -2.59 -12.48 19.95
C VAL A 208 -3.66 -12.32 21.03
N ARG A 209 -3.61 -13.11 22.11
CA ARG A 209 -4.55 -12.99 23.24
C ARG A 209 -4.43 -11.63 23.93
N ALA A 210 -3.21 -11.12 24.08
CA ALA A 210 -2.95 -9.78 24.61
C ALA A 210 -3.55 -8.71 23.70
N GLU A 211 -3.36 -8.83 22.38
CA GLU A 211 -3.92 -7.89 21.40
C GLU A 211 -5.45 -7.91 21.35
N ILE A 212 -6.08 -9.09 21.44
CA ILE A 212 -7.54 -9.22 21.59
C ILE A 212 -8.02 -8.50 22.86
N SER A 213 -7.30 -8.66 23.97
CA SER A 213 -7.65 -8.02 25.25
C SER A 213 -7.55 -6.50 25.17
N ASN A 214 -6.47 -5.98 24.58
CA ASN A 214 -6.28 -4.55 24.31
C ASN A 214 -7.40 -3.99 23.42
N SER A 215 -7.80 -4.76 22.40
CA SER A 215 -8.88 -4.40 21.48
C SER A 215 -10.24 -4.36 22.19
N ILE A 216 -10.54 -5.32 23.07
CA ILE A 216 -11.75 -5.33 23.91
C ILE A 216 -11.78 -4.10 24.84
N GLU A 217 -10.66 -3.76 25.47
CA GLU A 217 -10.53 -2.59 26.34
C GLU A 217 -10.77 -1.29 25.54
N ARG A 218 -10.15 -1.16 24.37
CA ARG A 218 -10.35 -0.01 23.47
C ARG A 218 -11.82 0.21 23.14
N ILE A 219 -12.53 -0.85 22.73
CA ILE A 219 -13.96 -0.76 22.39
C ILE A 219 -14.79 -0.36 23.61
N SER A 220 -14.48 -0.95 24.78
CA SER A 220 -15.21 -0.69 26.02
C SER A 220 -14.99 0.73 26.54
N SER A 221 -13.78 1.27 26.36
CA SER A 221 -13.43 2.66 26.68
C SER A 221 -14.17 3.65 25.78
N ILE A 222 -14.26 3.37 24.46
CA ILE A 222 -15.05 4.21 23.54
C ILE A 222 -16.53 4.19 23.93
N ALA A 223 -17.07 3.02 24.29
CA ALA A 223 -18.47 2.88 24.69
C ALA A 223 -18.82 3.56 26.02
N SER A 224 -17.85 3.80 26.91
CA SER A 224 -18.08 4.50 28.18
C SER A 224 -18.06 6.02 28.03
N ILE A 225 -17.47 6.55 26.96
CA ILE A 225 -17.40 7.99 26.66
C ILE A 225 -18.72 8.50 26.05
N VAL A 226 -19.48 7.67 25.34
CA VAL A 226 -20.81 8.02 24.84
C VAL A 226 -21.84 7.74 25.93
N PRO A 227 -22.45 8.76 26.56
CA PRO A 227 -23.48 8.51 27.58
C PRO A 227 -24.58 7.67 26.94
N ARG A 228 -25.01 6.61 27.62
CA ARG A 228 -26.24 5.89 27.27
C ARG A 228 -27.34 6.94 27.14
N ARG A 229 -27.78 7.26 25.92
CA ARG A 229 -29.06 7.92 25.73
C ARG A 229 -30.08 6.96 26.31
N THR A 230 -30.56 7.28 27.51
CA THR A 230 -31.69 6.63 28.15
C THR A 230 -32.82 6.64 27.14
N GLN A 231 -33.21 5.46 26.66
CA GLN A 231 -34.50 5.28 26.03
C GLN A 231 -35.53 5.43 27.14
N GLU A 232 -36.36 6.46 27.03
CA GLU A 232 -37.63 6.62 27.75
C GLU A 232 -38.63 5.53 27.33
#